data_AF-A0A4R5PLS8-F1
#
_entry.id   AF-A0A4R5PLS8-F1
#
_cell.length_a   1.000
_cell.length_b   1.000
_cell.length_c   1.000
_cell.angle_alpha   90.00
_cell.angle_beta   90.00
_cell.angle_gamma   90.00
#
_symmetry.space_group_name_H-M   'P 1'
#
loop_
_entity.id
_entity.type
_entity.pdbx_description
1 polymer ?
#
loop_
_entity_poly.entity_id
_entity_poly.type
_entity_poly.pdbx_seq_one_letter_code
_entity_poly.pdbx_strand_id
1 'polypeptide(L)'
;MSKSRKVAFGLAFAAGLVLLPQWASAADAAHGEKIFARCKACHAVGEGAKNRAGPQLNGIFGRAAGSAEDYRYSDAMKDAGAQGLVWNDDTLAAYLAAPKNFIKGNKMAFGGLKKPADVADLLDWLKTASGGAPAAEEEMAGLSKTTGQGSKEPVPGNAAPHAGSDMAEASSEPPHGTYNLGRRATDAEVAAWDIDVRPDGTGLPVGQGNAIDGEALFTEHCAACHGDFGEGTGRWPVLAGGQGTLTNDRPVKTIGSYWPYLSTVYDYVRRAMPFGNARALNNDDVYAITAYLLYLNDVVTEDDFTLSNENFGDIHLPNEDGFKPDDRLEEPEYAGKAEPCMSECKRGPVKVDMRAAVLDVTPDADNGEEVGSGSVD
;
A
#
# COMPACT_ATOMS: atom_id res chain seq x y z
N MET A 1 34.67 13.37 -70.68
CA MET A 1 35.23 14.74 -70.75
C MET A 1 35.07 15.37 -69.36
N SER A 2 36.16 15.48 -68.59
CA SER A 2 36.76 16.77 -68.16
C SER A 2 35.81 17.58 -67.24
N LYS A 3 36.08 17.91 -65.97
CA LYS A 3 37.35 18.18 -65.29
C LYS A 3 37.10 18.26 -63.77
N SER A 4 38.13 17.91 -63.00
CA SER A 4 38.25 18.12 -61.56
C SER A 4 38.29 19.62 -61.19
N ARG A 5 37.81 19.97 -59.99
CA ARG A 5 38.37 21.09 -59.19
C ARG A 5 38.31 20.76 -57.70
N LYS A 6 39.50 20.52 -57.14
CA LYS A 6 39.79 20.53 -55.70
C LYS A 6 39.79 21.98 -55.21
N VAL A 7 39.21 22.26 -54.05
CA VAL A 7 39.53 23.44 -53.24
C VAL A 7 39.62 22.98 -51.78
N ALA A 8 40.79 23.18 -51.19
CA ALA A 8 41.08 23.01 -49.78
C ALA A 8 41.23 24.42 -49.17
N PHE A 9 40.54 24.69 -48.06
CA PHE A 9 40.68 25.84 -47.16
C PHE A 9 39.71 25.56 -46.00
N GLY A 10 40.01 25.66 -44.71
CA GLY A 10 41.20 25.96 -43.94
C GLY A 10 40.79 25.73 -42.48
N LEU A 11 41.72 25.20 -41.68
CA LEU A 11 41.53 24.94 -40.26
C LEU A 11 41.29 26.27 -39.52
N ALA A 12 40.14 26.43 -38.87
CA ALA A 12 39.93 27.41 -37.82
C ALA A 12 39.39 26.66 -36.60
N PHE A 13 40.31 26.18 -35.75
CA PHE A 13 40.00 25.61 -34.45
C PHE A 13 39.61 26.78 -33.52
N ALA A 14 38.33 27.13 -33.50
CA ALA A 14 37.77 27.93 -32.41
C ALA A 14 37.62 27.00 -31.20
N ALA A 15 38.48 27.18 -30.19
CA ALA A 15 38.35 26.54 -28.89
C ALA A 15 37.09 27.09 -28.19
N GLY A 16 35.94 26.52 -28.54
CA GLY A 16 34.69 26.71 -27.80
C GLY A 16 34.75 25.86 -26.54
N LEU A 17 34.93 26.50 -25.38
CA LEU A 17 34.68 25.89 -24.09
C LEU A 17 33.18 25.56 -24.04
N VAL A 18 32.81 24.32 -24.36
CA VAL A 18 31.46 23.81 -24.18
C VAL A 18 31.25 23.66 -22.68
N LEU A 19 30.64 24.67 -22.05
CA LEU A 19 29.99 24.48 -20.76
C LEU A 19 28.77 23.59 -21.00
N LEU A 20 28.93 22.30 -20.74
CA LEU A 20 27.78 21.43 -20.49
C LEU A 20 27.08 21.95 -19.23
N PRO A 21 25.75 22.10 -19.22
CA PRO A 21 25.04 22.40 -17.99
C PRO A 21 25.21 21.19 -17.07
N GLN A 22 25.98 21.35 -16.00
CA GLN A 22 25.92 20.41 -14.88
C GLN A 22 24.60 20.65 -14.15
N TRP A 23 23.54 19.97 -14.59
CA TRP A 23 22.37 19.75 -13.73
C TRP A 23 22.72 18.65 -12.72
N ALA A 24 23.58 18.98 -11.78
CA ALA A 24 23.56 18.31 -10.48
C ALA A 24 22.55 19.11 -9.65
N SER A 25 21.29 18.67 -9.62
CA SER A 25 20.42 19.08 -8.52
C SER A 25 21.08 18.57 -7.26
N ALA A 26 21.49 19.48 -6.38
CA ALA A 26 21.91 19.12 -5.03
C ALA A 26 20.74 18.39 -4.37
N ALA A 27 21.00 17.24 -3.76
CA ALA A 27 19.98 16.48 -3.07
C ALA A 27 19.43 17.27 -1.88
N ASP A 28 18.12 17.17 -1.65
CA ASP A 28 17.37 17.87 -0.62
C ASP A 28 17.20 16.97 0.61
N ALA A 29 18.02 17.21 1.63
CA ALA A 29 17.95 16.44 2.87
C ALA A 29 16.61 16.61 3.62
N ALA A 30 15.90 17.73 3.48
CA ALA A 30 14.59 17.92 4.10
C ALA A 30 13.51 17.08 3.39
N HIS A 31 13.61 16.96 2.07
CA HIS A 31 12.80 16.01 1.32
C HIS A 31 13.15 14.56 1.67
N GLY A 32 14.44 14.24 1.78
CA GLY A 32 14.93 12.94 2.25
C GLY A 32 14.38 12.52 3.62
N GLU A 33 14.28 13.46 4.56
CA GLU A 33 13.66 13.21 5.87
C GLU A 33 12.19 12.81 5.77
N LYS A 34 11.45 13.44 4.86
CA LYS A 34 10.04 13.13 4.60
C LYS A 34 9.93 11.75 3.97
N ILE A 35 10.77 11.42 2.99
CA ILE A 35 10.81 10.08 2.39
C ILE A 35 11.13 9.02 3.44
N PHE A 36 11.99 9.34 4.42
CA PHE A 36 12.30 8.41 5.51
C PHE A 36 11.06 8.05 6.36
N ALA A 37 9.96 8.82 6.32
CA ALA A 37 8.69 8.43 6.95
C ALA A 37 8.23 7.03 6.52
N ARG A 38 8.43 6.66 5.24
CA ARG A 38 8.14 5.31 4.70
C ARG A 38 9.00 4.20 5.32
N CYS A 39 10.15 4.58 5.88
CA CYS A 39 11.09 3.66 6.52
C CYS A 39 10.92 3.61 8.05
N LYS A 40 10.35 4.65 8.67
CA LYS A 40 10.24 4.80 10.14
C LYS A 40 9.45 3.69 10.82
N ALA A 41 8.51 3.06 10.12
CA ALA A 41 7.75 1.91 10.64
C ALA A 41 8.70 0.73 10.95
N CYS A 42 9.62 0.43 10.02
CA CYS A 42 10.52 -0.71 10.12
C CYS A 42 11.88 -0.38 10.72
N HIS A 43 12.35 0.85 10.58
CA HIS A 43 13.72 1.25 10.89
C HIS A 43 13.77 2.40 11.87
N ALA A 44 14.75 2.34 12.77
CA ALA A 44 15.10 3.45 13.64
C ALA A 44 16.50 3.95 13.28
N VAL A 45 16.70 5.27 13.41
CA VAL A 45 17.97 5.96 13.17
C VAL A 45 18.09 7.10 14.18
N GLY A 46 19.32 7.43 14.58
CA GLY A 46 19.63 8.42 15.60
C GLY A 46 19.83 7.84 17.00
N GLU A 47 19.91 8.73 17.98
CA GLU A 47 20.20 8.38 19.37
C GLU A 47 19.18 7.37 19.94
N GLY A 48 19.67 6.28 20.53
CA GLY A 48 18.82 5.24 21.12
C GLY A 48 18.06 4.36 20.12
N ALA A 49 18.40 4.40 18.82
CA ALA A 49 17.79 3.55 17.80
C ALA A 49 17.92 2.05 18.15
N LYS A 50 16.83 1.31 18.01
CA LYS A 50 16.75 -0.14 18.26
C LYS A 50 16.25 -0.86 17.01
N ASN A 51 16.63 -2.13 16.89
CA ASN A 51 16.09 -3.04 15.88
C ASN A 51 14.56 -3.17 16.04
N ARG A 52 13.82 -3.18 14.92
CA ARG A 52 12.37 -3.39 14.85
C ARG A 52 12.07 -4.47 13.80
N ALA A 53 11.08 -4.27 12.93
CA ALA A 53 10.86 -5.11 11.76
C ALA A 53 12.11 -5.12 10.84
N GLY A 54 12.82 -3.99 10.75
CA GLY A 54 14.15 -3.85 10.13
C GLY A 54 15.26 -3.57 11.16
N PRO A 55 16.54 -3.74 10.78
CA PRO A 55 17.67 -3.36 11.64
C PRO A 55 17.72 -1.84 11.83
N GLN A 56 18.33 -1.40 12.93
CA GLN A 56 18.66 0.01 13.11
C GLN A 56 19.69 0.49 12.07
N LEU A 57 19.62 1.76 11.68
CA LEU A 57 20.38 2.30 10.54
C LEU A 57 21.59 3.17 10.91
N ASN A 58 21.94 3.31 12.20
CA ASN A 58 23.14 4.03 12.61
C ASN A 58 24.40 3.32 12.11
N GLY A 59 25.35 4.12 11.60
CA GLY A 59 26.60 3.63 11.02
C GLY A 59 26.37 2.71 9.83
N ILE A 60 25.32 2.94 9.01
CA ILE A 60 25.04 2.09 7.86
C ILE A 60 26.07 2.26 6.74
N PHE A 61 26.55 3.47 6.48
CA PHE A 61 27.57 3.72 5.47
C PHE A 61 28.91 3.09 5.90
N GLY A 62 29.47 2.25 5.05
CA GLY A 62 30.66 1.44 5.29
C GLY A 62 30.39 0.10 5.99
N ARG A 63 29.17 -0.18 6.43
CA ARG A 63 28.83 -1.43 7.13
C ARG A 63 28.60 -2.56 6.13
N ALA A 64 29.10 -3.76 6.45
CA ALA A 64 28.81 -4.96 5.66
C ALA A 64 27.31 -5.29 5.69
N ALA A 65 26.74 -5.73 4.57
CA ALA A 65 25.35 -6.15 4.53
C ALA A 65 25.08 -7.30 5.53
N GLY A 66 23.92 -7.28 6.19
CA GLY A 66 23.55 -8.35 7.12
C GLY A 66 24.36 -8.43 8.43
N SER A 67 25.07 -7.36 8.82
CA SER A 67 26.00 -7.39 9.96
C SER A 67 25.59 -6.58 11.20
N ALA A 68 24.41 -5.93 11.21
CA ALA A 68 23.97 -5.24 12.42
C ALA A 68 23.76 -6.23 13.57
N GLU A 69 24.28 -5.89 14.74
CA GLU A 69 24.16 -6.71 15.94
C GLU A 69 22.69 -6.89 16.36
N ASP A 70 22.40 -8.05 16.96
CA ASP A 70 21.09 -8.39 17.52
C ASP A 70 19.90 -8.27 16.55
N TYR A 71 20.14 -8.37 15.24
CA TYR A 71 19.08 -8.46 14.22
C TYR A 71 19.13 -9.78 13.44
N ARG A 72 17.97 -10.39 13.23
CA ARG A 72 17.84 -11.66 12.51
C ARG A 72 17.63 -11.43 11.00
N TYR A 73 18.72 -11.37 10.26
CA TYR A 73 18.71 -11.24 8.80
C TYR A 73 18.18 -12.48 8.07
N SER A 74 17.84 -12.32 6.79
CA SER A 74 17.67 -13.45 5.85
C SER A 74 19.02 -14.08 5.53
N ASP A 75 19.01 -15.35 5.10
CA ASP A 75 20.24 -16.01 4.65
C ASP A 75 20.86 -15.28 3.46
N ALA A 76 20.05 -14.88 2.48
CA ALA A 76 20.49 -14.09 1.33
C ALA A 76 21.21 -12.78 1.70
N MET A 77 20.75 -12.07 2.73
CA MET A 77 21.38 -10.81 3.15
C MET A 77 22.72 -11.05 3.86
N LYS A 78 22.81 -12.10 4.67
CA LYS A 78 24.09 -12.51 5.30
C LYS A 78 25.10 -12.97 4.25
N ASP A 79 24.64 -13.78 3.28
CA ASP A 79 25.49 -14.30 2.21
C ASP A 79 26.02 -13.16 1.32
N ALA A 80 25.18 -12.17 1.00
CA ALA A 80 25.62 -10.99 0.26
C ALA A 80 26.72 -10.22 1.00
N GLY A 81 26.57 -10.02 2.31
CA GLY A 81 27.60 -9.41 3.14
C GLY A 81 28.90 -10.22 3.20
N ALA A 82 28.79 -11.55 3.35
CA ALA A 82 29.95 -12.46 3.34
C ALA A 82 30.68 -12.48 1.98
N GLN A 83 29.98 -12.19 0.90
CA GLN A 83 30.53 -12.04 -0.46
C GLN A 83 31.08 -10.64 -0.73
N GLY A 84 31.09 -9.75 0.27
CA GLY A 84 31.73 -8.44 0.19
C GLY A 84 30.79 -7.27 -0.12
N LEU A 85 29.46 -7.46 -0.05
CA LEU A 85 28.53 -6.33 -0.16
C LEU A 85 28.68 -5.40 1.04
N VAL A 86 29.11 -4.17 0.77
CA VAL A 86 29.25 -3.08 1.75
C VAL A 86 28.30 -1.97 1.37
N TRP A 87 27.59 -1.43 2.35
CA TRP A 87 26.69 -0.30 2.14
C TRP A 87 27.47 1.00 1.90
N ASN A 88 27.32 1.55 0.71
CA ASN A 88 27.84 2.85 0.28
C ASN A 88 26.75 3.54 -0.56
N ASP A 89 27.03 4.73 -1.11
CA ASP A 89 26.07 5.46 -1.93
C ASP A 89 25.45 4.62 -3.05
N ASP A 90 26.29 3.96 -3.86
CA ASP A 90 25.82 3.21 -5.04
C ASP A 90 25.01 1.96 -4.65
N THR A 91 25.49 1.20 -3.67
CA THR A 91 24.86 -0.04 -3.24
C THR A 91 23.58 0.20 -2.45
N LEU A 92 23.52 1.25 -1.62
CA LEU A 92 22.29 1.66 -0.97
C LEU A 92 21.30 2.23 -1.98
N ALA A 93 21.75 3.04 -2.95
CA ALA A 93 20.88 3.54 -4.01
C ALA A 93 20.21 2.38 -4.78
N ALA A 94 21.01 1.42 -5.24
CA ALA A 94 20.52 0.26 -5.98
C ALA A 94 19.59 -0.62 -5.12
N TYR A 95 19.91 -0.81 -3.84
CA TYR A 95 19.07 -1.57 -2.92
C TYR A 95 17.75 -0.86 -2.64
N LEU A 96 17.76 0.45 -2.35
CA LEU A 96 16.57 1.24 -2.05
C LEU A 96 15.65 1.42 -3.27
N ALA A 97 16.19 1.39 -4.49
CA ALA A 97 15.38 1.44 -5.71
C ALA A 97 14.56 0.16 -5.94
N ALA A 98 15.09 -1.02 -5.60
CA ALA A 98 14.39 -2.29 -5.76
C ALA A 98 14.99 -3.42 -4.87
N PRO A 99 14.67 -3.47 -3.55
CA PRO A 99 15.35 -4.37 -2.62
C PRO A 99 15.29 -5.84 -3.03
N LYS A 100 14.09 -6.32 -3.38
CA LYS A 100 13.82 -7.71 -3.80
C LYS A 100 14.56 -8.12 -5.07
N ASN A 101 14.85 -7.17 -5.96
CA ASN A 101 15.60 -7.41 -7.19
C ASN A 101 17.11 -7.37 -6.93
N PHE A 102 17.57 -6.45 -6.08
CA PHE A 102 19.00 -6.30 -5.76
C PHE A 102 19.53 -7.49 -4.96
N ILE A 103 18.80 -7.98 -3.95
CA ILE A 103 19.15 -9.20 -3.20
C ILE A 103 17.96 -10.16 -3.22
N LYS A 104 17.99 -11.14 -4.12
CA LYS A 104 16.92 -12.15 -4.22
C LYS A 104 16.82 -12.95 -2.92
N GLY A 105 15.64 -13.00 -2.31
CA GLY A 105 15.39 -13.69 -1.04
C GLY A 105 15.69 -12.86 0.22
N ASN A 106 15.92 -11.55 0.08
CA ASN A 106 15.92 -10.66 1.24
C ASN A 106 14.50 -10.48 1.82
N LYS A 107 14.43 -10.12 3.10
CA LYS A 107 13.18 -9.99 3.87
C LYS A 107 12.61 -8.57 3.93
N MET A 108 13.27 -7.57 3.34
CA MET A 108 12.76 -6.21 3.31
C MET A 108 11.55 -6.15 2.37
N ALA A 109 10.37 -5.93 2.94
CA ALA A 109 9.10 -5.91 2.22
C ALA A 109 8.82 -4.56 1.53
N PHE A 110 9.86 -3.81 1.12
CA PHE A 110 9.73 -2.49 0.53
C PHE A 110 9.68 -2.55 -1.01
N GLY A 111 8.73 -1.85 -1.63
CA GLY A 111 8.51 -1.81 -3.08
C GLY A 111 9.57 -1.04 -3.88
N GLY A 112 10.40 -0.26 -3.19
CA GLY A 112 11.50 0.51 -3.75
C GLY A 112 11.11 1.92 -4.19
N LEU A 113 12.06 2.85 -4.13
CA LEU A 113 11.90 4.23 -4.58
C LEU A 113 12.06 4.32 -6.11
N LYS A 114 11.04 4.82 -6.81
CA LYS A 114 11.03 4.85 -8.29
C LYS A 114 11.80 6.03 -8.87
N LYS A 115 11.81 7.17 -8.18
CA LYS A 115 12.46 8.40 -8.63
C LYS A 115 13.92 8.39 -8.16
N PRO A 116 14.92 8.49 -9.06
CA PRO A 116 16.33 8.55 -8.66
C PRO A 116 16.65 9.76 -7.76
N ALA A 117 15.92 10.87 -7.93
CA ALA A 117 16.04 12.05 -7.07
C ALA A 117 15.67 11.73 -5.61
N ASP A 118 14.56 11.04 -5.37
CA ASP A 118 14.14 10.61 -4.02
C ASP A 118 15.18 9.71 -3.35
N VAL A 119 15.82 8.83 -4.13
CA VAL A 119 16.91 7.99 -3.63
C VAL A 119 18.10 8.86 -3.19
N ALA A 120 18.49 9.83 -4.01
CA ALA A 120 19.59 10.75 -3.69
C ALA A 120 19.28 11.59 -2.44
N ASP A 121 18.08 12.17 -2.36
CA ASP A 121 17.61 12.97 -1.24
C ASP A 121 17.59 12.16 0.07
N LEU A 122 17.06 10.93 0.02
CA LEU A 122 17.05 10.03 1.18
C LEU A 122 18.46 9.63 1.62
N LEU A 123 19.36 9.34 0.68
CA LEU A 123 20.75 8.99 1.00
C LEU A 123 21.49 10.13 1.68
N ASP A 124 21.31 11.36 1.19
CA ASP A 124 21.95 12.54 1.77
C ASP A 124 21.43 12.84 3.19
N TRP A 125 20.12 12.69 3.41
CA TRP A 125 19.58 12.75 4.76
C TRP A 125 20.11 11.62 5.65
N LEU A 126 20.14 10.38 5.15
CA LEU A 126 20.60 9.21 5.90
C LEU A 126 22.07 9.31 6.33
N LYS A 127 22.95 9.90 5.51
CA LYS A 127 24.36 10.13 5.90
C LYS A 127 24.43 10.91 7.21
N THR A 128 23.66 11.99 7.29
CA THR A 128 23.61 12.84 8.48
C THR A 128 22.92 12.13 9.64
N ALA A 129 21.74 11.56 9.40
CA ALA A 129 20.90 10.97 10.44
C ALA A 129 21.50 9.70 11.06
N SER A 130 22.19 8.88 10.26
CA SER A 130 22.81 7.63 10.72
C SER A 130 24.14 7.83 11.46
N GLY A 131 24.60 9.07 11.62
CA GLY A 131 25.92 9.36 12.18
C GLY A 131 27.07 9.04 11.23
N GLY A 132 26.79 9.00 9.92
CA GLY A 132 27.79 8.80 8.87
C GLY A 132 28.58 10.08 8.63
N ALA A 133 29.80 10.16 9.15
CA ALA A 133 30.83 10.98 8.53
C ALA A 133 31.32 10.30 7.24
N PRO A 134 31.65 11.04 6.17
CA PRO A 134 32.20 10.46 4.94
C PRO A 134 33.51 9.72 5.22
N ALA A 135 33.73 8.62 4.49
CA ALA A 135 34.96 7.84 4.57
C ALA A 135 36.20 8.73 4.35
N ALA A 136 37.23 8.47 5.17
CA ALA A 136 38.37 9.33 5.43
C ALA A 136 39.32 9.58 4.24
N GLU A 137 39.83 10.81 4.17
CA GLU A 137 41.26 11.12 3.94
C GLU A 137 41.70 12.20 4.98
N GLU A 138 42.60 11.79 5.90
CA GLU A 138 43.65 12.48 6.70
C GLU A 138 43.60 14.02 6.94
N GLU A 139 43.97 14.65 8.07
CA GLU A 139 44.60 14.33 9.37
C GLU A 139 44.47 15.58 10.30
N MET A 140 44.75 15.41 11.60
CA MET A 140 45.26 16.41 12.57
C MET A 140 44.32 17.42 13.27
N ALA A 141 44.18 17.16 14.58
CA ALA A 141 44.17 18.10 15.72
C ALA A 141 42.85 18.78 16.15
N GLY A 142 42.58 18.69 17.46
CA GLY A 142 41.89 19.76 18.18
C GLY A 142 40.71 19.35 19.04
N LEU A 143 41.00 19.04 20.29
CA LEU A 143 40.05 18.88 21.40
C LEU A 143 39.19 20.15 21.59
N SER A 144 37.85 20.04 21.68
CA SER A 144 37.08 20.88 22.61
C SER A 144 35.68 20.31 22.90
N LYS A 145 35.40 20.19 24.19
CA LYS A 145 34.10 19.86 24.77
C LYS A 145 33.23 21.12 24.79
N THR A 146 31.94 20.99 24.49
CA THR A 146 30.92 21.78 25.19
C THR A 146 29.58 21.06 25.20
N THR A 147 29.11 20.87 26.42
CA THR A 147 27.81 20.39 26.89
C THR A 147 26.70 21.44 26.72
N GLY A 148 25.49 20.97 26.43
CA GLY A 148 24.20 21.66 26.60
C GLY A 148 23.16 20.86 25.81
N GLN A 149 22.31 20.01 26.38
CA GLN A 149 21.34 20.14 27.47
C GLN A 149 20.29 21.23 27.24
N GLY A 150 19.04 20.76 27.06
CA GLY A 150 17.81 21.54 26.97
C GLY A 150 17.16 21.37 25.60
N SER A 151 15.89 21.02 25.44
CA SER A 151 14.84 20.65 26.39
C SER A 151 13.69 20.14 25.53
N LYS A 152 13.07 19.03 25.96
CA LYS A 152 11.76 18.61 25.47
C LYS A 152 10.73 19.68 25.83
N GLU A 153 9.92 20.09 24.89
CA GLU A 153 8.58 20.59 25.17
C GLU A 153 7.58 20.02 24.15
N PRO A 154 6.39 19.59 24.60
CA PRO A 154 5.45 18.85 23.78
C PRO A 154 4.57 19.78 22.96
N VAL A 155 4.23 19.36 21.74
CA VAL A 155 3.17 19.99 20.93
C VAL A 155 1.82 19.64 21.58
N PRO A 156 0.96 20.62 21.90
CA PRO A 156 -0.33 20.36 22.51
C PRO A 156 -1.28 19.70 21.51
N GLY A 157 -1.88 18.57 21.92
CA GLY A 157 -2.98 17.95 21.21
C GLY A 157 -4.21 18.85 21.26
N ASN A 158 -4.64 19.33 20.10
CA ASN A 158 -5.97 19.91 19.94
C ASN A 158 -7.00 18.79 19.86
N ALA A 159 -7.43 18.29 21.02
CA ALA A 159 -8.74 17.68 21.15
C ALA A 159 -9.77 18.81 21.12
N ALA A 160 -10.47 18.97 20.00
CA ALA A 160 -11.68 19.78 19.96
C ALA A 160 -12.73 19.14 20.89
N PRO A 161 -13.44 19.92 21.71
CA PRO A 161 -14.47 19.38 22.59
C PRO A 161 -15.62 18.83 21.76
N HIS A 162 -16.05 17.60 22.05
CA HIS A 162 -17.34 17.09 21.59
C HIS A 162 -18.42 18.07 22.03
N ALA A 163 -18.99 18.79 21.06
CA ALA A 163 -20.24 19.51 21.25
C ALA A 163 -21.29 18.47 21.67
N GLY A 164 -21.95 18.74 22.81
CA GLY A 164 -22.97 17.87 23.36
C GLY A 164 -24.04 17.59 22.32
N SER A 165 -24.45 16.32 22.25
CA SER A 165 -25.63 15.91 21.51
C SER A 165 -26.86 16.52 22.18
N ASP A 166 -27.34 17.64 21.65
CA ASP A 166 -28.72 18.06 21.89
C ASP A 166 -29.61 16.96 21.30
N MET A 167 -30.17 16.12 22.17
CA MET A 167 -31.18 15.16 21.78
C MET A 167 -32.37 15.94 21.22
N ALA A 168 -32.70 15.71 19.94
CA ALA A 168 -33.85 16.32 19.30
C ALA A 168 -35.11 16.09 20.14
N GLU A 169 -35.81 17.18 20.48
CA GLU A 169 -37.12 17.12 21.13
C GLU A 169 -38.09 16.30 20.28
N ALA A 170 -38.82 15.39 20.92
CA ALA A 170 -39.84 14.59 20.28
C ALA A 170 -41.01 15.49 19.81
N SER A 171 -41.03 15.82 18.52
CA SER A 171 -42.15 16.51 17.89
C SER A 171 -43.39 15.60 17.85
N SER A 172 -44.56 16.13 18.18
CA SER A 172 -45.85 15.43 18.05
C SER A 172 -46.12 15.04 16.59
N GLU A 173 -46.35 13.75 16.33
CA GLU A 173 -46.48 13.19 14.98
C GLU A 173 -47.79 13.58 14.27
N PRO A 174 -47.76 14.02 13.00
CA PRO A 174 -48.96 14.12 12.17
C PRO A 174 -49.40 12.73 11.66
N PRO A 175 -50.67 12.54 11.27
CA PRO A 175 -51.17 11.24 10.84
C PRO A 175 -50.55 10.83 9.50
N HIS A 176 -49.77 9.75 9.47
CA HIS A 176 -49.10 9.26 8.27
C HIS A 176 -49.69 7.93 7.74
N GLY A 177 -50.17 7.94 6.49
CA GLY A 177 -50.43 6.75 5.67
C GLY A 177 -51.71 5.96 5.98
N THR A 178 -52.05 5.00 5.10
CA THR A 178 -53.28 4.16 5.21
C THR A 178 -53.32 3.30 6.47
N TYR A 179 -52.17 2.98 7.06
CA TYR A 179 -52.05 2.08 8.21
C TYR A 179 -51.59 2.76 9.51
N ASN A 180 -51.26 4.07 9.50
CA ASN A 180 -50.78 4.81 10.67
C ASN A 180 -49.60 4.16 11.41
N LEU A 181 -48.65 3.58 10.67
CA LEU A 181 -47.42 3.00 11.23
C LEU A 181 -46.21 3.88 10.87
N GLY A 182 -45.36 4.15 11.86
CA GLY A 182 -44.13 4.92 11.72
C GLY A 182 -44.33 6.43 11.54
N ARG A 183 -43.21 7.13 11.33
CA ARG A 183 -43.17 8.57 11.02
C ARG A 183 -42.23 8.84 9.85
N ARG A 184 -42.34 10.02 9.24
CA ARG A 184 -41.34 10.48 8.28
C ARG A 184 -39.95 10.50 8.96
N ALA A 185 -38.95 9.96 8.27
CA ALA A 185 -37.57 10.17 8.66
C ALA A 185 -37.23 11.66 8.54
N THR A 186 -36.54 12.20 9.54
CA THR A 186 -35.98 13.55 9.45
C THR A 186 -34.81 13.55 8.48
N ASP A 187 -34.52 14.71 7.89
CA ASP A 187 -33.42 14.81 6.93
C ASP A 187 -32.06 14.53 7.60
N ALA A 188 -31.93 14.83 8.91
CA ALA A 188 -30.76 14.50 9.72
C ALA A 188 -30.59 12.99 9.94
N GLU A 189 -31.68 12.24 10.14
CA GLU A 189 -31.63 10.78 10.27
C GLU A 189 -31.23 10.11 8.95
N VAL A 190 -31.78 10.60 7.83
CA VAL A 190 -31.39 10.13 6.51
C VAL A 190 -29.91 10.41 6.28
N ALA A 191 -29.43 11.64 6.49
CA ALA A 191 -28.02 11.98 6.31
C ALA A 191 -27.06 11.18 7.20
N ALA A 192 -27.49 10.75 8.39
CA ALA A 192 -26.67 9.96 9.30
C ALA A 192 -26.54 8.48 8.90
N TRP A 193 -27.50 7.94 8.13
CA TRP A 193 -27.57 6.52 7.76
C TRP A 193 -27.26 6.28 6.28
N ASP A 194 -27.74 7.17 5.42
CA ASP A 194 -27.58 7.16 3.98
C ASP A 194 -26.27 7.83 3.59
N ILE A 195 -25.21 7.03 3.68
CA ILE A 195 -23.85 7.41 3.35
C ILE A 195 -23.32 6.63 2.13
N ASP A 196 -24.23 6.06 1.33
CA ASP A 196 -23.86 5.27 0.15
C ASP A 196 -23.12 6.14 -0.88
N VAL A 197 -22.16 5.53 -1.58
CA VAL A 197 -21.49 6.19 -2.70
C VAL A 197 -21.66 5.33 -3.93
N ARG A 198 -22.34 5.88 -4.92
CA ARG A 198 -22.63 5.19 -6.19
C ARG A 198 -21.48 5.34 -7.17
N PRO A 199 -21.37 4.45 -8.18
CA PRO A 199 -20.31 4.53 -9.19
C PRO A 199 -20.25 5.87 -9.94
N ASP A 200 -21.39 6.57 -10.09
CA ASP A 200 -21.47 7.89 -10.72
C ASP A 200 -21.07 9.06 -9.80
N GLY A 201 -20.60 8.77 -8.58
CA GLY A 201 -20.23 9.77 -7.57
C GLY A 201 -21.39 10.31 -6.73
N THR A 202 -22.63 9.89 -6.99
CA THR A 202 -23.77 10.25 -6.13
C THR A 202 -23.50 9.78 -4.70
N GLY A 203 -23.63 10.70 -3.74
CA GLY A 203 -23.42 10.43 -2.31
C GLY A 203 -22.01 10.72 -1.79
N LEU A 204 -21.06 11.13 -2.65
CA LEU A 204 -19.75 11.60 -2.22
C LEU A 204 -19.89 12.82 -1.28
N PRO A 205 -19.31 12.78 -0.07
CA PRO A 205 -19.23 13.96 0.77
C PRO A 205 -18.19 14.94 0.22
N VAL A 206 -18.34 16.24 0.52
CA VAL A 206 -17.28 17.22 0.21
C VAL A 206 -16.04 16.89 1.04
N GLY A 207 -14.87 16.88 0.39
CA GLY A 207 -13.60 16.59 1.04
C GLY A 207 -12.48 16.26 0.06
N GLN A 208 -11.28 16.11 0.60
CA GLN A 208 -10.09 15.71 -0.15
C GLN A 208 -9.02 15.11 0.75
N GLY A 209 -8.09 14.36 0.17
CA GLY A 209 -6.94 13.82 0.86
C GLY A 209 -5.88 13.31 -0.12
N ASN A 210 -4.60 13.46 0.24
CA ASN A 210 -3.49 12.99 -0.58
C ASN A 210 -2.96 11.63 -0.12
N ALA A 211 -2.25 10.95 -1.02
CA ALA A 211 -1.71 9.61 -0.76
C ALA A 211 -0.60 9.57 0.31
N ILE A 212 0.16 10.65 0.53
CA ILE A 212 1.17 10.72 1.62
C ILE A 212 0.49 10.72 2.99
N ASP A 213 -0.52 11.56 3.19
CA ASP A 213 -1.29 11.59 4.44
C ASP A 213 -2.06 10.27 4.61
N GLY A 214 -2.54 9.70 3.49
CA GLY A 214 -3.16 8.39 3.43
C GLY A 214 -2.25 7.26 3.90
N GLU A 215 -0.97 7.27 3.54
CA GLU A 215 0.03 6.29 3.99
C GLU A 215 0.17 6.30 5.52
N ALA A 216 0.23 7.49 6.13
CA ALA A 216 0.33 7.64 7.58
C ALA A 216 -0.92 7.09 8.28
N LEU A 217 -2.12 7.46 7.80
CA LEU A 217 -3.39 6.96 8.31
C LEU A 217 -3.54 5.44 8.14
N PHE A 218 -3.13 4.92 6.99
CA PHE A 218 -3.17 3.49 6.70
C PHE A 218 -2.23 2.71 7.62
N THR A 219 -1.04 3.23 7.88
CA THR A 219 -0.08 2.63 8.82
C THR A 219 -0.67 2.54 10.23
N GLU A 220 -1.35 3.60 10.69
CA GLU A 220 -1.95 3.64 12.03
C GLU A 220 -3.18 2.75 12.17
N HIS A 221 -4.05 2.73 11.15
CA HIS A 221 -5.40 2.16 11.28
C HIS A 221 -5.61 0.85 10.51
N CYS A 222 -4.75 0.51 9.56
CA CYS A 222 -5.01 -0.57 8.60
C CYS A 222 -3.88 -1.62 8.52
N ALA A 223 -2.62 -1.20 8.59
CA ALA A 223 -1.46 -2.04 8.30
C ALA A 223 -1.32 -3.25 9.23
N ALA A 224 -1.78 -3.15 10.48
CA ALA A 224 -1.78 -4.26 11.44
C ALA A 224 -2.49 -5.53 10.92
N CYS A 225 -3.48 -5.37 10.04
CA CYS A 225 -4.17 -6.46 9.36
C CYS A 225 -3.77 -6.56 7.89
N HIS A 226 -3.71 -5.43 7.18
CA HIS A 226 -3.58 -5.43 5.73
C HIS A 226 -2.12 -5.37 5.22
N GLY A 227 -1.12 -5.36 6.10
CA GLY A 227 0.29 -5.19 5.73
C GLY A 227 0.60 -3.74 5.42
N ASP A 228 1.88 -3.35 5.43
CA ASP A 228 2.28 -1.96 5.23
C ASP A 228 1.98 -1.48 3.80
N PHE A 229 1.91 -2.39 2.83
CA PHE A 229 1.68 -2.09 1.41
C PHE A 229 0.41 -2.78 0.87
N GLY A 230 -0.53 -3.14 1.74
CA GLY A 230 -1.76 -3.81 1.34
C GLY A 230 -1.58 -5.27 0.91
N GLU A 231 -0.45 -5.90 1.21
CA GLU A 231 -0.14 -7.29 0.85
C GLU A 231 -0.84 -8.34 1.73
N GLY A 232 -1.52 -7.90 2.79
CA GLY A 232 -2.18 -8.73 3.78
C GLY A 232 -1.21 -9.34 4.81
N THR A 233 -1.59 -9.37 6.09
CA THR A 233 -0.87 -10.12 7.12
C THR A 233 -1.61 -11.40 7.50
N GLY A 234 -0.90 -12.52 7.53
CA GLY A 234 -1.48 -13.81 7.91
C GLY A 234 -2.61 -14.24 6.96
N ARG A 235 -3.85 -14.22 7.45
CA ARG A 235 -5.07 -14.56 6.68
C ARG A 235 -5.99 -13.36 6.42
N TRP A 236 -5.54 -12.16 6.75
CA TRP A 236 -6.31 -10.96 6.45
C TRP A 236 -6.30 -10.65 4.95
N PRO A 237 -7.33 -9.95 4.45
CA PRO A 237 -7.45 -9.65 3.03
C PRO A 237 -6.27 -8.86 2.47
N VAL A 238 -5.85 -9.27 1.28
CA VAL A 238 -4.90 -8.55 0.43
C VAL A 238 -5.64 -7.43 -0.29
N LEU A 239 -5.16 -6.19 -0.17
CA LEU A 239 -5.76 -4.99 -0.76
C LEU A 239 -5.07 -4.54 -2.05
N ALA A 240 -3.81 -4.92 -2.26
CA ALA A 240 -3.03 -4.55 -3.45
C ALA A 240 -2.27 -5.74 -4.06
N GLY A 241 -2.15 -5.74 -5.39
CA GLY A 241 -1.49 -6.79 -6.17
C GLY A 241 -2.45 -7.73 -6.90
N GLY A 242 -1.94 -8.78 -7.54
CA GLY A 242 -2.78 -9.78 -8.23
C GLY A 242 -3.20 -9.41 -9.66
N GLN A 243 -2.62 -8.35 -10.24
CA GLN A 243 -2.84 -7.96 -11.62
C GLN A 243 -2.55 -9.12 -12.58
N GLY A 244 -3.47 -9.35 -13.52
CA GLY A 244 -3.35 -10.44 -14.51
C GLY A 244 -3.55 -11.85 -13.95
N THR A 245 -3.94 -12.02 -12.68
CA THR A 245 -4.11 -13.36 -12.09
C THR A 245 -5.52 -13.95 -12.20
N LEU A 246 -6.49 -13.21 -12.76
CA LEU A 246 -7.91 -13.60 -12.75
C LEU A 246 -8.21 -14.94 -13.45
N THR A 247 -7.35 -15.39 -14.36
CA THR A 247 -7.46 -16.67 -15.08
C THR A 247 -6.57 -17.78 -14.52
N ASN A 248 -5.80 -17.51 -13.46
CA ASN A 248 -4.98 -18.52 -12.80
C ASN A 248 -5.86 -19.49 -11.99
N ASP A 249 -5.33 -20.69 -11.70
CA ASP A 249 -6.00 -21.68 -10.83
C ASP A 249 -6.36 -21.11 -9.44
N ARG A 250 -5.58 -20.14 -8.96
CA ARG A 250 -5.81 -19.43 -7.70
C ARG A 250 -5.63 -17.91 -7.90
N PRO A 251 -6.69 -17.20 -8.33
CA PRO A 251 -6.60 -15.76 -8.59
C PRO A 251 -6.44 -14.97 -7.29
N VAL A 252 -5.72 -13.84 -7.38
CA VAL A 252 -5.56 -12.87 -6.28
C VAL A 252 -6.41 -11.65 -6.63
N LYS A 253 -7.58 -11.56 -5.98
CA LYS A 253 -8.64 -10.58 -6.28
C LYS A 253 -8.57 -9.42 -5.28
N THR A 254 -8.05 -8.28 -5.71
CA THR A 254 -7.81 -7.09 -4.90
C THR A 254 -8.53 -5.89 -5.51
N ILE A 255 -8.34 -4.70 -4.91
CA ILE A 255 -8.86 -3.44 -5.46
C ILE A 255 -8.36 -3.24 -6.89
N GLY A 256 -7.05 -3.30 -7.13
CA GLY A 256 -6.46 -3.03 -8.45
C GLY A 256 -6.57 -4.17 -9.45
N SER A 257 -6.87 -5.40 -9.02
CA SER A 257 -6.96 -6.55 -9.94
C SER A 257 -8.39 -6.97 -10.29
N TYR A 258 -9.38 -6.64 -9.45
CA TYR A 258 -10.72 -7.20 -9.58
C TYR A 258 -11.85 -6.20 -9.38
N TRP A 259 -11.71 -5.20 -8.50
CA TRP A 259 -12.85 -4.34 -8.18
C TRP A 259 -13.18 -3.40 -9.36
N PRO A 260 -14.47 -3.14 -9.65
CA PRO A 260 -14.85 -2.33 -10.79
C PRO A 260 -14.86 -0.83 -10.49
N TYR A 261 -15.21 -0.42 -9.27
CA TYR A 261 -15.51 0.99 -8.97
C TYR A 261 -14.79 1.50 -7.72
N LEU A 262 -14.23 2.71 -7.83
CA LEU A 262 -13.63 3.41 -6.70
C LEU A 262 -14.67 3.76 -5.62
N SER A 263 -15.92 4.00 -6.01
CA SER A 263 -17.03 4.29 -5.09
C SER A 263 -17.19 3.21 -4.03
N THR A 264 -17.03 1.93 -4.41
CA THR A 264 -17.12 0.80 -3.48
C THR A 264 -15.99 0.81 -2.47
N VAL A 265 -14.79 1.22 -2.87
CA VAL A 265 -13.65 1.38 -1.96
C VAL A 265 -13.96 2.47 -0.93
N TYR A 266 -14.37 3.65 -1.39
CA TYR A 266 -14.65 4.79 -0.52
C TYR A 266 -15.81 4.51 0.46
N ASP A 267 -16.96 4.03 -0.02
CA ASP A 267 -18.13 3.71 0.82
C ASP A 267 -17.76 2.64 1.85
N TYR A 268 -17.13 1.54 1.42
CA TYR A 268 -16.79 0.45 2.33
C TYR A 268 -15.79 0.87 3.40
N VAL A 269 -14.75 1.63 3.05
CA VAL A 269 -13.78 2.14 4.03
C VAL A 269 -14.48 3.07 5.03
N ARG A 270 -15.27 4.04 4.56
CA ARG A 270 -16.02 4.97 5.41
C ARG A 270 -17.01 4.26 6.35
N ARG A 271 -17.70 3.24 5.84
CA ARG A 271 -18.82 2.59 6.51
C ARG A 271 -18.40 1.47 7.45
N ALA A 272 -17.37 0.70 7.09
CA ALA A 272 -17.08 -0.59 7.69
C ALA A 272 -15.64 -0.74 8.21
N MET A 273 -14.76 0.23 7.95
CA MET A 273 -13.37 0.21 8.42
C MET A 273 -13.08 1.37 9.40
N PRO A 274 -12.07 1.20 10.28
CA PRO A 274 -11.31 -0.04 10.56
C PRO A 274 -12.15 -1.16 11.17
N PHE A 275 -11.80 -2.43 10.91
CA PHE A 275 -12.52 -3.57 11.49
C PHE A 275 -12.46 -3.53 13.03
N GLY A 276 -13.63 -3.55 13.67
CA GLY A 276 -13.77 -3.40 15.13
C GLY A 276 -13.93 -1.95 15.61
N ASN A 277 -13.74 -0.96 14.74
CA ASN A 277 -13.94 0.47 15.03
C ASN A 277 -14.48 1.23 13.80
N ALA A 278 -15.49 0.66 13.14
CA ALA A 278 -16.06 1.23 11.92
C ALA A 278 -16.67 2.63 12.14
N ARG A 279 -16.66 3.46 11.09
CA ARG A 279 -17.14 4.87 11.11
C ARG A 279 -16.35 5.81 12.03
N ALA A 280 -15.12 5.46 12.40
CA ALA A 280 -14.25 6.30 13.21
C ALA A 280 -13.48 7.38 12.41
N LEU A 281 -13.40 7.23 11.09
CA LEU A 281 -12.66 8.11 10.20
C LEU A 281 -13.55 9.24 9.69
N ASN A 282 -12.97 10.44 9.52
CA ASN A 282 -13.67 11.56 8.89
C ASN A 282 -13.56 11.46 7.35
N ASN A 283 -14.32 12.29 6.60
CA ASN A 283 -14.39 12.17 5.14
C ASN A 283 -13.03 12.41 4.45
N ASP A 284 -12.21 13.34 4.93
CA ASP A 284 -10.89 13.65 4.38
C ASP A 284 -9.91 12.51 4.65
N ASP A 285 -9.96 11.90 5.84
CA ASP A 285 -9.16 10.69 6.15
C ASP A 285 -9.49 9.54 5.18
N VAL A 286 -10.78 9.35 4.87
CA VAL A 286 -11.20 8.32 3.92
C VAL A 286 -10.72 8.65 2.51
N TYR A 287 -10.75 9.93 2.09
CA TYR A 287 -10.17 10.34 0.80
C TYR A 287 -8.67 10.07 0.74
N ALA A 288 -7.93 10.41 1.79
CA ALA A 288 -6.48 10.19 1.87
C ALA A 288 -6.13 8.69 1.81
N ILE A 289 -6.81 7.86 2.61
CA ILE A 289 -6.63 6.39 2.57
C ILE A 289 -6.97 5.84 1.18
N THR A 290 -8.05 6.33 0.55
CA THR A 290 -8.44 5.90 -0.79
C THR A 290 -7.39 6.29 -1.84
N ALA A 291 -6.83 7.51 -1.76
CA ALA A 291 -5.72 7.94 -2.61
C ALA A 291 -4.49 7.05 -2.43
N TYR A 292 -4.16 6.66 -1.20
CA TYR A 292 -3.06 5.74 -0.93
C TYR A 292 -3.33 4.32 -1.48
N LEU A 293 -4.56 3.81 -1.35
CA LEU A 293 -4.94 2.52 -1.92
C LEU A 293 -4.87 2.51 -3.46
N LEU A 294 -5.19 3.63 -4.11
CA LEU A 294 -4.97 3.81 -5.56
C LEU A 294 -3.49 3.76 -5.92
N TYR A 295 -2.64 4.43 -5.13
CA TYR A 295 -1.19 4.43 -5.29
C TYR A 295 -0.60 3.02 -5.14
N LEU A 296 -0.99 2.28 -4.08
CA LEU A 296 -0.55 0.90 -3.85
C LEU A 296 -0.92 -0.06 -4.99
N ASN A 297 -1.98 0.25 -5.74
CA ASN A 297 -2.48 -0.56 -6.84
C ASN A 297 -1.99 -0.08 -8.23
N ASP A 298 -1.04 0.86 -8.27
CA ASP A 298 -0.52 1.49 -9.49
C ASP A 298 -1.61 2.12 -10.37
N VAL A 299 -2.77 2.51 -9.79
CA VAL A 299 -3.85 3.22 -10.50
C VAL A 299 -3.49 4.69 -10.65
N VAL A 300 -2.86 5.25 -9.62
CA VAL A 300 -2.18 6.56 -9.68
C VAL A 300 -0.70 6.33 -9.39
N THR A 301 0.17 7.12 -10.01
CA THR A 301 1.63 6.95 -9.92
C THR A 301 2.33 8.03 -9.12
N GLU A 302 1.65 9.15 -8.90
CA GLU A 302 2.12 10.25 -8.07
C GLU A 302 1.84 9.94 -6.60
N ASP A 303 2.89 9.96 -5.80
CA ASP A 303 2.82 9.65 -4.37
C ASP A 303 2.17 10.78 -3.57
N ASP A 304 2.11 12.00 -4.11
CA ASP A 304 1.39 13.16 -3.58
C ASP A 304 0.02 13.39 -4.24
N PHE A 305 -0.48 12.43 -5.03
CA PHE A 305 -1.79 12.50 -5.67
C PHE A 305 -2.89 12.82 -4.65
N THR A 306 -3.71 13.82 -4.96
CA THR A 306 -4.84 14.25 -4.13
C THR A 306 -6.16 13.79 -4.76
N LEU A 307 -6.90 12.96 -4.03
CA LEU A 307 -8.26 12.58 -4.36
C LEU A 307 -9.24 13.53 -3.68
N SER A 308 -10.28 13.97 -4.39
CA SER A 308 -11.34 14.82 -3.85
C SER A 308 -12.69 14.43 -4.43
N ASN A 309 -13.76 14.99 -3.87
CA ASN A 309 -15.09 14.87 -4.47
C ASN A 309 -15.18 15.46 -5.89
N GLU A 310 -14.23 16.30 -6.32
CA GLU A 310 -14.25 16.97 -7.62
C GLU A 310 -13.63 16.12 -8.73
N ASN A 311 -12.58 15.34 -8.41
CA ASN A 311 -11.87 14.51 -9.38
C ASN A 311 -12.16 13.01 -9.24
N PHE A 312 -12.99 12.60 -8.27
CA PHE A 312 -13.32 11.20 -8.02
C PHE A 312 -13.83 10.46 -9.25
N GLY A 313 -14.70 11.12 -10.03
CA GLY A 313 -15.33 10.55 -11.21
C GLY A 313 -14.38 10.32 -12.39
N ASP A 314 -13.16 10.87 -12.33
CA ASP A 314 -12.15 10.70 -13.38
C ASP A 314 -11.28 9.45 -13.16
N ILE A 315 -11.42 8.78 -12.02
CA ILE A 315 -10.60 7.63 -11.64
C ILE A 315 -11.33 6.31 -11.96
N HIS A 316 -10.75 5.56 -12.90
CA HIS A 316 -11.25 4.26 -13.35
C HIS A 316 -10.36 3.12 -12.85
N LEU A 317 -10.96 2.09 -12.27
CA LEU A 317 -10.20 0.90 -11.83
C LEU A 317 -9.96 -0.06 -13.01
N PRO A 318 -8.85 -0.83 -13.01
CA PRO A 318 -8.47 -1.65 -14.17
C PRO A 318 -9.49 -2.70 -14.61
N ASN A 319 -10.41 -3.11 -13.74
CA ASN A 319 -11.40 -4.18 -14.01
C ASN A 319 -12.85 -3.66 -14.02
N GLU A 320 -13.06 -2.39 -14.35
CA GLU A 320 -14.39 -1.76 -14.43
C GLU A 320 -15.33 -2.51 -15.39
N ASP A 321 -14.83 -2.90 -16.57
CA ASP A 321 -15.58 -3.67 -17.57
C ASP A 321 -15.56 -5.19 -17.31
N GLY A 322 -14.99 -5.63 -16.19
CA GLY A 322 -14.76 -7.05 -15.88
C GLY A 322 -15.98 -7.84 -15.39
N PHE A 323 -17.16 -7.20 -15.36
CA PHE A 323 -18.38 -7.76 -14.81
C PHE A 323 -19.52 -7.74 -15.81
N LYS A 324 -20.34 -8.77 -15.77
CA LYS A 324 -21.59 -8.87 -16.54
C LYS A 324 -22.77 -9.17 -15.61
N PRO A 325 -23.99 -8.75 -15.94
CA PRO A 325 -25.19 -9.27 -15.32
C PRO A 325 -25.24 -10.80 -15.42
N ASP A 326 -25.96 -11.42 -14.49
CA ASP A 326 -26.17 -12.86 -14.50
C ASP A 326 -26.88 -13.31 -15.79
N ASP A 327 -26.19 -14.09 -16.60
CA ASP A 327 -26.64 -14.64 -17.88
C ASP A 327 -26.79 -16.16 -17.85
N ARG A 328 -26.89 -16.77 -16.67
CA ARG A 328 -27.04 -18.23 -16.52
C ARG A 328 -28.18 -18.81 -17.36
N LEU A 329 -29.26 -18.07 -17.62
CA LEU A 329 -30.37 -18.56 -18.43
C LEU A 329 -30.10 -18.58 -19.94
N GLU A 330 -29.04 -17.91 -20.38
CA GLU A 330 -28.58 -17.85 -21.78
C GLU A 330 -27.50 -18.90 -22.08
N GLU A 331 -26.78 -19.34 -21.04
CA GLU A 331 -25.71 -20.35 -21.15
C GLU A 331 -26.25 -21.71 -21.63
N PRO A 332 -25.57 -22.39 -22.58
CA PRO A 332 -26.05 -23.63 -23.19
C PRO A 332 -26.40 -24.74 -22.18
N GLU A 333 -25.68 -24.82 -21.06
CA GLU A 333 -25.86 -25.80 -19.99
C GLU A 333 -27.20 -25.67 -19.26
N TYR A 334 -27.78 -24.47 -19.26
CA TYR A 334 -29.02 -24.14 -18.54
C TYR A 334 -30.17 -23.73 -19.47
N ALA A 335 -29.88 -23.26 -20.68
CA ALA A 335 -30.86 -22.83 -21.67
C ALA A 335 -31.78 -23.98 -22.10
N GLY A 336 -31.26 -25.21 -22.14
CA GLY A 336 -32.04 -26.42 -22.39
C GLY A 336 -32.46 -27.08 -21.09
N LYS A 337 -33.76 -27.05 -20.76
CA LYS A 337 -34.36 -27.98 -19.77
C LYS A 337 -34.36 -29.40 -20.34
N ALA A 338 -33.19 -30.01 -20.46
CA ALA A 338 -33.08 -31.40 -20.89
C ALA A 338 -33.72 -32.31 -19.84
N GLU A 339 -34.57 -33.23 -20.29
CA GLU A 339 -35.05 -34.30 -19.42
C GLU A 339 -33.85 -35.13 -18.94
N PRO A 340 -33.73 -35.40 -17.64
CA PRO A 340 -32.60 -36.15 -17.10
C PRO A 340 -32.58 -37.57 -17.66
N CYS A 341 -31.39 -38.13 -17.85
CA CYS A 341 -31.26 -39.54 -18.17
C CYS A 341 -31.72 -40.40 -16.98
N MET A 342 -32.60 -41.36 -17.24
CA MET A 342 -33.17 -42.24 -16.21
C MET A 342 -32.53 -43.63 -16.16
N SER A 343 -31.87 -44.08 -17.22
CA SER A 343 -31.31 -45.44 -17.33
C SER A 343 -30.06 -45.46 -18.22
N GLU A 344 -29.06 -46.27 -17.85
CA GLU A 344 -27.82 -46.49 -18.63
C GLU A 344 -27.04 -45.20 -18.98
N CYS A 345 -27.05 -44.23 -18.06
CA CYS A 345 -26.60 -42.85 -18.31
C CYS A 345 -25.08 -42.67 -18.47
N LYS A 346 -24.28 -43.57 -17.89
CA LYS A 346 -22.83 -43.57 -18.01
C LYS A 346 -22.38 -44.87 -18.64
N ARG A 347 -21.63 -44.74 -19.74
CA ARG A 347 -20.95 -45.89 -20.35
C ARG A 347 -19.67 -46.17 -19.57
N GLY A 348 -19.60 -47.34 -18.93
CA GLY A 348 -18.43 -47.81 -18.17
C GLY A 348 -18.55 -47.65 -16.65
N PRO A 349 -17.56 -48.14 -15.89
CA PRO A 349 -17.60 -48.14 -14.44
C PRO A 349 -17.53 -46.72 -13.87
N VAL A 350 -18.20 -46.51 -12.74
CA VAL A 350 -18.01 -45.31 -11.91
C VAL A 350 -16.68 -45.41 -11.17
N LYS A 351 -15.94 -44.31 -11.13
CA LYS A 351 -14.65 -44.19 -10.44
C LYS A 351 -14.76 -43.07 -9.40
N VAL A 352 -14.18 -43.31 -8.23
CA VAL A 352 -14.04 -42.27 -7.20
C VAL A 352 -12.77 -41.48 -7.51
N ASP A 353 -12.93 -40.19 -7.84
CA ASP A 353 -11.81 -39.32 -8.20
C ASP A 353 -11.28 -38.50 -7.01
N MET A 354 -12.15 -38.16 -6.04
CA MET A 354 -11.77 -37.41 -4.82
C MET A 354 -12.54 -37.93 -3.60
N ARG A 355 -11.93 -37.83 -2.42
CA ARG A 355 -12.55 -38.15 -1.13
C ARG A 355 -12.26 -37.03 -0.14
N ALA A 356 -13.30 -36.50 0.52
CA ALA A 356 -13.15 -35.42 1.50
C ALA A 356 -12.22 -35.81 2.67
N ALA A 357 -12.29 -37.07 3.10
CA ALA A 357 -11.42 -37.66 4.12
C ALA A 357 -9.90 -37.61 3.77
N VAL A 358 -9.53 -37.30 2.52
CA VAL A 358 -8.12 -37.08 2.16
C VAL A 358 -7.63 -35.70 2.59
N LEU A 359 -8.51 -34.69 2.64
CA LEU A 359 -8.16 -33.34 3.10
C LEU A 359 -8.20 -33.22 4.61
N ASP A 360 -9.14 -33.91 5.26
CA ASP A 360 -9.23 -34.04 6.73
C ASP A 360 -9.16 -32.69 7.48
N VAL A 361 -10.04 -31.77 7.09
CA VAL A 361 -10.16 -30.43 7.69
C VAL A 361 -11.53 -30.19 8.34
N THR A 362 -12.34 -31.25 8.46
CA THR A 362 -13.62 -31.21 9.17
C THR A 362 -13.34 -31.38 10.65
N PRO A 363 -13.88 -30.52 11.55
CA PRO A 363 -13.65 -30.68 12.99
C PRO A 363 -14.10 -32.04 13.52
N ASP A 364 -13.25 -32.67 14.33
CA ASP A 364 -13.55 -33.93 15.01
C ASP A 364 -14.39 -33.75 16.28
N ALA A 365 -15.06 -34.83 16.71
CA ALA A 365 -15.54 -34.96 18.08
C ALA A 365 -14.35 -35.20 19.00
N ASP A 366 -13.95 -34.19 19.77
CA ASP A 366 -13.08 -34.46 20.91
C ASP A 366 -13.83 -35.34 21.92
N ASN A 367 -13.30 -36.54 22.17
CA ASN A 367 -13.56 -37.34 23.38
C ASN A 367 -15.00 -37.86 23.61
N GLY A 368 -15.63 -38.44 22.60
CA GLY A 368 -16.82 -39.27 22.80
C GLY A 368 -18.13 -38.50 23.06
N GLU A 369 -18.16 -37.20 22.80
CA GLU A 369 -19.41 -36.46 22.59
C GLU A 369 -19.71 -36.39 21.09
N GLU A 370 -20.95 -36.72 20.70
CA GLU A 370 -21.39 -36.66 19.30
C GLU A 370 -21.32 -35.21 18.78
N VAL A 371 -20.35 -34.89 17.91
CA VAL A 371 -20.61 -33.85 16.89
C VAL A 371 -21.70 -34.39 15.98
N GLY A 372 -22.77 -33.62 15.79
CA GLY A 372 -23.94 -34.06 15.03
C GLY A 372 -23.58 -34.58 13.65
N SER A 373 -23.71 -35.90 13.44
CA SER A 373 -23.74 -36.75 12.23
C SER A 373 -23.01 -36.34 10.94
N GLY A 374 -22.11 -35.34 10.97
CA GLY A 374 -21.44 -34.76 9.80
C GLY A 374 -19.92 -34.88 9.83
N SER A 375 -19.34 -35.43 10.90
CA SER A 375 -17.92 -35.79 10.95
C SER A 375 -17.68 -37.04 10.11
N VAL A 376 -16.71 -36.97 9.20
CA VAL A 376 -16.34 -38.08 8.32
C VAL A 376 -15.02 -38.63 8.84
N ASP A 377 -15.08 -39.81 9.46
CA ASP A 377 -13.93 -40.62 9.90
C ASP A 377 -13.17 -41.22 8.70
#